data_AF-A0A4Q4V125-F1
#
_entry.id   AF-A0A4Q4V125-F1
#
_cell.length_a   1.000
_cell.length_b   1.000
_cell.length_c   1.000
_cell.angle_alpha   90.00
_cell.angle_beta   90.00
_cell.angle_gamma   90.00
#
_symmetry.space_group_name_H-M   'P 1'
#
loop_
_entity.id
_entity.type
_entity.pdbx_description
1 polymer ?
#
loop_
_entity_poly.entity_id
_entity_poly.type
_entity_poly.pdbx_seq_one_letter_code
_entity_poly.pdbx_strand_id
1 'polypeptide(L)'
;MSDNTQEPTIQQYKDTIKELEEAVQRLKAQVNATRTNEVKIKPKKPEPYDGKGSVQSFLTQARVYLRFERVIDKADKILAVAAFLKGNALD
;
A
#
# COMPACT_ATOMS: atom_id res chain seq x y z
N MET A 1 45.91 13.78 -2.59
CA MET A 1 44.62 14.43 -2.29
C MET A 1 43.98 13.60 -1.19
N SER A 2 44.28 13.92 0.07
CA SER A 2 43.79 13.15 1.22
C SER A 2 42.42 13.69 1.61
N ASP A 3 41.38 12.86 1.52
CA ASP A 3 40.05 13.17 2.04
C ASP A 3 40.17 13.39 3.55
N ASN A 4 40.15 14.66 3.95
CA ASN A 4 40.12 15.05 5.34
C ASN A 4 38.65 14.99 5.78
N THR A 5 38.17 13.79 6.08
CA THR A 5 36.87 13.60 6.75
C THR A 5 37.03 14.08 8.19
N GLN A 6 36.87 15.39 8.41
CA GLN A 6 36.74 15.94 9.75
C GLN A 6 35.53 15.28 10.42
N GLU A 7 35.78 14.60 11.54
CA GLU A 7 34.70 14.07 12.37
C GLU A 7 33.78 15.22 12.80
N PRO A 8 32.46 15.09 12.60
CA PRO A 8 31.52 16.10 13.01
C PRO A 8 31.66 16.39 14.51
N THR A 9 31.60 17.67 14.86
CA THR A 9 31.63 18.10 16.27
C THR A 9 30.36 17.60 16.96
N ILE A 10 30.42 17.32 18.27
CA ILE A 10 29.26 16.90 19.08
C ILE A 10 28.03 17.83 18.86
N GLN A 11 28.26 19.12 18.63
CA GLN A 11 27.19 20.07 18.35
C GLN A 11 26.50 19.80 17.00
N GLN A 12 27.26 19.47 15.95
CA GLN A 12 26.73 19.14 14.63
C GLN A 12 25.87 17.86 14.69
N TYR A 13 26.22 16.90 15.55
CA TYR A 13 25.38 15.73 15.81
C TYR A 13 24.05 16.09 16.48
N LYS A 14 24.05 17.02 17.45
CA LYS A 14 22.82 17.47 18.10
C LYS A 14 21.89 18.18 17.12
N ASP A 15 22.45 19.04 16.28
CA ASP A 15 21.68 19.82 15.31
C ASP A 15 21.07 18.90 14.24
N THR A 16 21.83 17.92 13.76
CA THR A 16 21.32 16.92 12.79
C THR A 16 20.25 16.01 13.38
N ILE A 17 20.39 15.57 14.64
CA ILE A 17 19.35 14.80 15.34
C ILE A 17 18.05 15.60 15.40
N LYS A 18 18.13 16.88 15.79
CA LYS A 18 16.95 17.75 15.87
C LYS A 18 16.27 17.90 14.51
N GLU A 19 17.04 18.12 13.45
CA GLU A 19 16.51 18.25 12.09
C GLU A 19 15.84 16.94 11.62
N LEU A 20 16.46 15.79 11.92
CA LEU A 20 15.90 14.46 11.62
C LEU A 20 14.58 14.22 12.37
N GLU A 21 14.51 14.59 13.65
CA GLU A 21 13.29 14.48 14.44
C GLU A 21 12.15 15.33 13.86
N GLU A 22 12.44 16.57 13.47
CA GLU A 22 11.49 17.46 12.80
C GLU A 22 11.03 16.88 11.44
N ALA A 23 11.95 16.36 10.64
CA ALA A 23 11.63 15.73 9.37
C ALA A 23 10.74 14.49 9.55
N VAL A 24 11.04 13.64 10.54
CA VAL A 24 10.22 12.47 10.88
C VAL A 24 8.83 12.90 11.34
N GLN A 25 8.69 13.95 12.15
CA GLN A 25 7.39 14.47 12.55
C GLN A 25 6.57 14.98 11.35
N ARG A 26 7.20 15.74 10.45
CA ARG A 26 6.54 16.24 9.22
C ARG A 26 6.08 15.09 8.33
N LEU A 27 6.93 14.09 8.10
CA LEU A 27 6.58 12.90 7.32
C LEU A 27 5.45 12.10 7.98
N LYS A 28 5.48 11.93 9.31
CA LYS A 28 4.37 11.29 10.05
C LYS A 28 3.07 12.06 9.87
N ALA A 29 3.10 13.39 9.99
CA ALA A 29 1.92 14.23 9.79
C ALA A 29 1.39 14.13 8.35
N GLN A 30 2.28 14.13 7.35
CA GLN A 30 1.92 13.99 5.94
C GLN A 30 1.31 12.61 5.63
N VAL A 31 1.90 11.54 6.15
CA VAL A 31 1.38 10.17 6.03
C VAL A 31 0.02 10.06 6.70
N ASN A 32 -0.17 10.64 7.89
CA ASN A 32 -1.45 10.62 8.60
C ASN A 32 -2.52 11.44 7.88
N ALA A 33 -2.18 12.62 7.34
CA ALA A 33 -3.09 13.41 6.52
C ALA A 33 -3.53 12.63 5.26
N THR A 34 -2.61 11.89 4.63
CA THR A 34 -2.93 11.05 3.45
C THR A 34 -3.76 9.81 3.82
N ARG A 35 -3.67 9.33 5.06
CA ARG A 35 -4.45 8.19 5.58
C ARG A 35 -5.90 8.52 5.94
N THR A 36 -6.32 9.79 5.88
CA THR A 36 -7.68 10.22 6.28
C THR A 36 -8.81 9.76 5.35
N ASN A 37 -8.50 9.11 4.23
CA ASN A 37 -9.53 8.36 3.50
C ASN A 37 -9.70 6.96 4.10
N GLU A 38 -10.04 6.89 5.39
CA GLU A 38 -10.62 5.68 5.94
C GLU A 38 -11.91 5.42 5.18
N VAL A 39 -11.89 4.38 4.33
CA VAL A 39 -13.07 3.97 3.58
C VAL A 39 -14.11 3.52 4.61
N LYS A 40 -15.07 4.41 4.93
CA LYS A 40 -16.15 4.15 5.90
C LYS A 40 -17.02 2.96 5.52
N ILE A 41 -16.98 2.56 4.24
CA ILE A 41 -17.71 1.42 3.69
C ILE A 41 -16.73 0.28 3.46
N LYS A 42 -16.87 -0.81 4.21
CA LYS A 42 -16.15 -2.05 3.91
C LYS A 42 -16.72 -2.62 2.61
N PRO A 43 -15.94 -2.74 1.52
CA PRO A 43 -16.44 -3.35 0.30
C PRO A 43 -16.77 -4.81 0.57
N LYS A 44 -17.83 -5.29 -0.06
CA LYS A 44 -18.18 -6.70 -0.03
C LYS A 44 -17.11 -7.51 -0.75
N LYS A 45 -16.97 -8.78 -0.34
CA LYS A 45 -16.17 -9.74 -1.11
C LYS A 45 -16.75 -9.86 -2.53
N PRO A 46 -15.90 -10.00 -3.57
CA PRO A 46 -16.36 -10.23 -4.94
C PRO A 46 -17.22 -11.48 -5.03
N GLU A 47 -18.22 -11.42 -5.90
CA GLU A 47 -18.99 -12.62 -6.24
C GLU A 47 -18.15 -13.59 -7.08
N PRO A 48 -18.24 -14.91 -6.86
CA PRO A 48 -17.49 -15.88 -7.65
C PRO A 48 -17.88 -15.86 -9.13
N TYR A 49 -16.89 -15.74 -10.02
CA TYR A 49 -17.08 -15.65 -11.47
C TYR A 49 -16.89 -17.02 -12.14
N ASP A 50 -17.90 -17.46 -12.90
CA ASP A 50 -17.91 -18.74 -13.63
C ASP A 50 -17.72 -18.61 -15.14
N GLY A 51 -17.33 -17.42 -15.62
CA GLY A 51 -17.27 -17.12 -17.04
C GLY A 51 -18.59 -16.58 -17.61
N LYS A 52 -19.67 -16.54 -16.82
CA LYS A 52 -20.97 -15.99 -17.24
C LYS A 52 -21.23 -14.63 -16.61
N GLY A 53 -21.93 -13.77 -17.33
CA GLY A 53 -22.22 -12.40 -16.90
C GLY A 53 -21.08 -11.42 -17.18
N SER A 54 -21.11 -10.27 -16.50
CA SER A 54 -20.20 -9.16 -16.79
C SER A 54 -18.83 -9.35 -16.11
N VAL A 55 -17.81 -9.65 -16.93
CA VAL A 55 -16.41 -9.69 -16.49
C VAL A 55 -15.96 -8.34 -15.91
N GLN A 56 -16.45 -7.23 -16.46
CA GLN A 56 -16.11 -5.89 -16.00
C GLN A 56 -16.62 -5.64 -14.58
N SER A 57 -17.82 -6.13 -14.25
CA SER A 57 -18.38 -6.03 -12.91
C SER A 57 -17.54 -6.82 -11.90
N PHE A 58 -17.17 -8.06 -12.23
CA PHE A 58 -16.28 -8.89 -11.42
C PHE A 58 -14.92 -8.20 -11.18
N LEU A 59 -14.25 -7.75 -12.24
CA LEU A 59 -12.94 -7.09 -12.14
C LEU A 59 -13.01 -5.78 -11.33
N THR A 60 -14.13 -5.05 -11.41
CA THR A 60 -14.33 -3.83 -10.61
C THR A 60 -14.45 -4.17 -9.14
N GLN A 61 -15.27 -5.17 -8.77
CA GLN A 61 -15.40 -5.62 -7.38
C GLN A 61 -14.05 -6.13 -6.84
N ALA A 62 -13.35 -6.98 -7.61
CA ALA A 62 -12.04 -7.51 -7.24
C ALA A 62 -11.01 -6.40 -7.01
N ARG A 63 -10.94 -5.39 -7.89
CA ARG A 63 -10.02 -4.26 -7.73
C ARG A 63 -10.29 -3.46 -6.46
N VAL A 64 -11.56 -3.20 -6.16
CA VAL A 64 -11.95 -2.48 -4.93
C VAL A 64 -11.61 -3.31 -3.69
N TYR A 65 -11.90 -4.60 -3.72
CA TYR A 65 -11.62 -5.53 -2.62
C TYR A 65 -10.11 -5.62 -2.31
N LEU A 66 -9.26 -5.85 -3.33
CA LEU A 66 -7.81 -5.92 -3.17
C LEU A 66 -7.20 -4.63 -2.60
N ARG A 67 -7.71 -3.48 -3.05
CA ARG A 67 -7.27 -2.18 -2.55
C ARG A 67 -7.61 -2.00 -1.07
N PHE A 68 -8.79 -2.48 -0.66
CA PHE A 68 -9.23 -2.43 0.73
C PHE A 68 -8.42 -3.36 1.63
N GLU A 69 -8.16 -4.59 1.19
CA GLU A 69 -7.30 -5.57 1.90
C GLU A 69 -5.82 -5.20 1.87
N ARG A 70 -5.45 -4.12 1.15
CA ARG A 70 -4.07 -3.62 1.02
C ARG A 70 -3.10 -4.69 0.51
N VAL A 71 -3.57 -5.57 -0.38
CA VAL A 71 -2.69 -6.53 -1.05
C VAL A 71 -1.77 -5.74 -1.99
N ILE A 72 -0.46 -5.73 -1.73
CA ILE A 72 0.51 -4.94 -2.50
C ILE A 72 1.17 -5.80 -3.57
N ASP A 73 1.61 -7.00 -3.20
CA ASP A 73 2.34 -7.90 -4.08
C ASP A 73 1.49 -8.37 -5.28
N LYS A 74 2.15 -8.53 -6.43
CA LYS A 74 1.46 -8.88 -7.68
C LYS A 74 1.02 -10.34 -7.71
N ALA A 75 1.84 -11.26 -7.21
CA ALA A 75 1.48 -12.67 -7.14
C ALA A 75 0.31 -12.88 -6.16
N ASP A 76 0.35 -12.21 -5.00
CA ASP A 76 -0.73 -12.27 -4.03
C ASP A 76 -2.05 -11.71 -4.58
N LYS A 77 -2.00 -10.63 -5.37
CA LYS A 77 -3.18 -10.11 -6.07
C LYS A 77 -3.78 -11.14 -7.02
N ILE A 78 -2.94 -11.82 -7.81
CA ILE A 78 -3.40 -12.84 -8.76
C ILE A 78 -4.04 -14.00 -8.00
N LEU A 79 -3.37 -14.51 -6.97
CA LEU A 79 -3.88 -15.59 -6.14
C LEU A 79 -5.21 -15.23 -5.46
N ALA A 80 -5.31 -14.01 -4.92
CA ALA A 80 -6.53 -13.52 -4.29
C ALA A 80 -7.69 -13.39 -5.28
N VAL A 81 -7.45 -12.97 -6.54
CA VAL A 81 -8.50 -12.93 -7.57
C VAL A 81 -8.89 -14.35 -8.02
N ALA A 82 -7.90 -15.23 -8.18
CA ALA A 82 -8.12 -16.61 -8.59
C ALA A 82 -9.02 -17.38 -7.60
N ALA A 83 -8.94 -17.07 -6.30
CA ALA A 83 -9.82 -17.63 -5.28
C ALA A 83 -11.32 -17.30 -5.50
N PHE A 84 -11.66 -16.32 -6.35
CA PHE A 84 -13.02 -15.99 -6.73
C PHE A 84 -13.40 -16.46 -8.14
N LEU A 85 -12.55 -17.24 -8.81
CA LEU A 85 -12.89 -17.92 -10.07
C LEU A 85 -13.50 -19.30 -9.75
N LYS A 86 -14.44 -19.76 -10.57
CA LYS A 86 -15.04 -21.10 -10.46
C LYS A 86 -15.38 -21.66 -11.84
N GLY A 87 -15.57 -22.99 -11.93
CA GLY A 87 -15.92 -23.67 -13.18
C GLY A 87 -14.96 -23.32 -14.32
N ASN A 88 -15.49 -23.10 -15.52
CA ASN A 88 -14.71 -22.81 -16.73
C ASN A 88 -13.83 -21.54 -16.66
N ALA A 89 -14.05 -20.66 -15.69
CA ALA A 89 -13.19 -19.50 -15.49
C ALA A 89 -11.94 -19.81 -14.66
N LEU A 90 -11.91 -20.96 -13.98
CA LEU A 90 -10.79 -21.42 -13.16
C LEU A 90 -9.97 -22.52 -13.86
N ASP A 91 -10.62 -23.35 -14.67
CA ASP A 91 -9.98 -24.41 -15.49
C ASP A 91 -9.19 -23.84 -16.68
#